data_AF-G7KHZ0-F1
#
_entry.id   AF-G7KHZ0-F1
#
_cell.length_a   1.000
_cell.length_b   1.000
_cell.length_c   1.000
_cell.angle_alpha   90.00
_cell.angle_beta   90.00
_cell.angle_gamma   90.00
#
_symmetry.space_group_name_H-M   'P 1'
#
loop_
_entity.id
_entity.type
_entity.pdbx_description
1 polymer ?
#
loop_
_entity_poly.entity_id
_entity_poly.type
_entity_poly.pdbx_seq_one_letter_code
_entity_poly.pdbx_strand_id
1 'polypeptide(L)'
;MNTIIFFICFFVLIPSSTIGLYDYFLLQEQWSLEYCQYHRCTKPEVYEFTIQGLFPNNLTGPNPRDCVRGTPALSQNDVSSIKQALGYAWINYIGDNFWFWSRQWDTHGTCSYPRYNQYQFFALALRIYFKHPLFTILTNLQITPGPTARYVTKTVAYKLKREIGVLPQLNCFNGHLIEIGICLDVNGNEIDCISFSSSCGIQFYWWAPP
;
A
#
# COMPACT_ATOMS: atom_id res chain seq x y z
N MET A 1 37.80 -39.21 45.73
CA MET A 1 36.61 -38.38 45.96
C MET A 1 36.46 -37.52 44.71
N ASN A 2 35.67 -37.97 43.73
CA ASN A 2 35.61 -37.38 42.40
C ASN A 2 34.47 -36.37 42.36
N THR A 3 34.80 -35.08 42.26
CA THR A 3 33.82 -34.01 42.12
C THR A 3 33.41 -33.90 40.65
N ILE A 4 32.20 -34.37 40.32
CA ILE A 4 31.61 -34.23 38.99
C ILE A 4 30.99 -32.82 38.92
N ILE A 5 31.55 -31.94 38.08
CA ILE A 5 30.99 -30.62 37.80
C ILE A 5 29.94 -30.77 36.70
N PHE A 6 28.66 -30.65 37.05
CA PHE A 6 27.56 -30.56 36.09
C PHE A 6 27.57 -29.18 35.44
N PHE A 7 28.02 -29.09 34.19
CA PHE A 7 27.78 -27.93 33.33
C PHE A 7 26.30 -27.90 32.96
N ILE A 8 25.51 -27.10 33.67
CA ILE A 8 24.14 -26.76 33.26
C ILE A 8 24.28 -25.80 32.08
N CYS A 9 24.19 -26.33 30.85
CA CYS A 9 23.94 -25.51 29.67
C CYS A 9 22.57 -24.86 29.84
N PHE A 10 22.55 -23.61 30.29
CA PHE A 10 21.41 -22.73 30.09
C PHE A 10 21.24 -22.57 28.58
N PHE A 11 20.38 -23.40 27.99
CA PHE A 11 19.77 -23.08 26.71
C PHE A 11 18.97 -21.80 26.94
N VAL A 12 19.58 -20.66 26.60
CA VAL A 12 18.84 -19.41 26.43
C VAL A 12 17.84 -19.73 25.33
N LEU A 13 16.58 -19.92 25.72
CA LEU A 13 15.46 -19.88 24.82
C LEU A 13 15.44 -18.45 24.28
N ILE A 14 16.15 -18.23 23.17
CA ILE A 14 15.94 -17.04 22.36
C ILE A 14 14.45 -17.11 22.04
N PRO A 15 13.62 -16.15 22.51
CA PRO A 15 12.23 -16.12 22.11
C PRO A 15 12.25 -16.15 20.59
N SER A 16 11.66 -17.19 20.02
CA SER A 16 11.57 -17.33 18.57
C SER A 16 10.89 -16.07 18.11
N SER A 17 11.68 -15.13 17.57
CA SER A 17 11.18 -13.93 16.95
C SER A 17 10.16 -14.44 15.97
N THR A 18 8.90 -14.07 16.17
CA THR A 18 7.83 -14.37 15.22
C THR A 18 8.40 -14.10 13.84
N ILE A 19 8.66 -15.16 13.07
CA ILE A 19 9.07 -15.04 11.68
C ILE A 19 8.07 -14.04 11.09
N GLY A 20 8.58 -12.91 10.59
CA GLY A 20 7.71 -11.88 10.04
C GLY A 20 6.81 -12.55 9.02
N LEU A 21 5.48 -12.46 9.21
CA LEU A 21 4.52 -12.97 8.23
C LEU A 21 4.68 -12.23 6.88
N TYR A 22 5.31 -11.05 6.92
CA TYR A 22 5.69 -10.16 5.83
C TYR A 22 6.95 -9.37 6.22
N ASP A 23 7.64 -8.82 5.22
CA ASP A 23 8.86 -8.02 5.38
C ASP A 23 8.60 -6.51 5.33
N TYR A 24 7.60 -6.06 4.56
CA TYR A 24 7.25 -4.65 4.39
C TYR A 24 5.77 -4.50 4.01
N PHE A 25 5.24 -3.28 4.10
CA PHE A 25 3.97 -2.92 3.47
C PHE A 25 4.19 -2.14 2.18
N LEU A 26 3.31 -2.34 1.21
CA LEU A 26 3.15 -1.46 0.06
C LEU A 26 1.75 -0.82 0.14
N LEU A 27 1.67 0.50 0.32
CA LEU A 27 0.42 1.23 0.07
C LEU A 27 0.36 1.54 -1.42
N GLN A 28 -0.63 0.99 -2.13
CA GLN A 28 -0.87 1.31 -3.54
C GLN A 28 -2.04 2.28 -3.66
N GLU A 29 -1.81 3.38 -4.37
CA GLU A 29 -2.83 4.34 -4.74
C GLU A 29 -3.05 4.29 -6.25
N GLN A 30 -4.30 4.16 -6.68
CA GLN A 30 -4.73 4.06 -8.08
C GLN A 30 -5.23 5.39 -8.62
N TRP A 31 -4.95 5.64 -9.90
CA TRP A 31 -5.50 6.75 -10.66
C TRP A 31 -6.88 6.38 -11.21
N SER A 32 -7.94 7.01 -10.68
CA SER A 32 -9.31 6.55 -10.94
C SER A 32 -9.74 6.65 -12.39
N LEU A 33 -9.28 7.68 -13.11
CA LEU A 33 -9.61 7.89 -14.52
C LEU A 33 -9.14 6.72 -15.38
N GLU A 34 -7.89 6.26 -15.19
CA GLU A 34 -7.37 5.09 -15.91
C GLU A 34 -8.09 3.81 -15.48
N TYR A 35 -8.34 3.63 -14.17
CA TYR A 35 -9.09 2.47 -13.68
C TYR A 35 -10.46 2.34 -14.37
N CYS A 36 -11.19 3.45 -14.49
CA CYS A 36 -12.54 3.49 -15.05
C CYS A 36 -12.58 3.51 -16.59
N GLN A 37 -11.45 3.70 -17.28
CA GLN A 37 -11.38 3.38 -18.71
C GLN A 37 -11.54 1.87 -18.97
N TYR A 38 -10.99 1.04 -18.08
CA TYR A 38 -10.98 -0.41 -18.22
C TYR A 38 -12.13 -1.10 -17.47
N HIS A 39 -12.85 -0.37 -16.60
CA HIS A 39 -13.92 -0.89 -15.76
C HIS A 39 -15.18 -0.05 -15.87
N ARG A 40 -16.35 -0.69 -15.78
CA ARG A 40 -17.64 0.02 -15.72
C ARG A 40 -17.86 0.60 -14.33
N CYS A 41 -17.30 1.77 -14.09
CA CYS A 41 -17.47 2.49 -12.83
C CYS A 41 -18.90 2.98 -12.64
N THR A 42 -19.40 2.85 -11.41
CA THR A 42 -20.74 3.27 -10.97
C THR A 42 -20.70 4.53 -10.11
N LYS A 43 -19.50 4.94 -9.66
CA LYS A 43 -19.26 6.18 -8.92
C LYS A 43 -18.48 7.17 -9.78
N PRO A 44 -18.62 8.48 -9.54
CA PRO A 44 -17.84 9.49 -10.23
C PRO A 44 -16.34 9.26 -10.03
N GLU A 45 -15.58 9.39 -11.12
CA GLU A 45 -14.13 9.49 -11.08
C GLU A 45 -13.74 10.82 -10.40
N VAL A 46 -12.56 10.83 -9.78
CA VAL A 46 -11.98 12.04 -9.19
C VAL A 46 -10.64 12.34 -9.84
N TYR A 47 -10.27 13.62 -9.89
CA TYR A 47 -8.92 14.03 -10.29
C TYR A 47 -7.98 13.93 -9.09
N GLU A 48 -7.85 12.73 -8.54
CA GLU A 48 -7.01 12.43 -7.38
C GLU A 48 -6.65 10.94 -7.40
N PHE A 49 -5.53 10.59 -6.77
CA PHE A 49 -5.25 9.18 -6.49
C PHE A 49 -6.15 8.70 -5.36
N THR A 50 -6.52 7.42 -5.36
CA THR A 50 -7.26 6.82 -4.23
C THR A 50 -6.60 5.52 -3.83
N ILE A 51 -6.68 5.16 -2.55
CA ILE A 51 -6.11 3.92 -2.04
C ILE A 51 -6.78 2.75 -2.76
N GLN A 52 -5.95 1.93 -3.40
CA GLN A 52 -6.34 0.64 -3.94
C GLN A 52 -6.17 -0.43 -2.85
N GLY A 53 -5.06 -0.38 -2.10
CA GLY A 53 -4.82 -1.31 -1.00
C GLY A 53 -3.56 -1.04 -0.20
N LEU A 54 -3.47 -1.70 0.97
CA LEU A 54 -2.27 -1.79 1.80
C LEU A 54 -1.86 -3.27 1.89
N PHE A 55 -0.69 -3.60 1.34
CA PHE A 55 -0.28 -4.98 1.09
C PHE A 55 0.92 -5.36 1.95
N PRO A 56 0.77 -6.29 2.91
CA PRO A 56 1.94 -6.96 3.50
C PRO A 56 2.62 -7.81 2.43
N ASN A 57 3.91 -7.56 2.19
CA ASN A 57 4.71 -8.18 1.14
C ASN A 57 5.98 -8.81 1.69
N ASN A 58 6.46 -9.85 1.02
CA ASN A 58 7.76 -10.46 1.26
C ASN A 58 8.78 -9.91 0.26
N LEU A 59 10.04 -9.77 0.70
CA LEU A 59 11.19 -9.48 -0.17
C LEU A 59 11.47 -10.66 -1.10
N THR A 60 11.22 -11.87 -0.60
CA THR A 60 11.46 -13.13 -1.30
C THR A 60 10.28 -14.08 -1.14
N GLY A 61 9.91 -14.76 -2.23
CA GLY A 61 8.79 -15.69 -2.21
C GLY A 61 7.43 -15.00 -2.36
N PRO A 62 6.32 -15.75 -2.20
CA PRO A 62 4.98 -15.20 -2.37
C PRO A 62 4.62 -14.26 -1.23
N ASN A 63 3.88 -13.20 -1.55
CA ASN A 63 3.32 -12.31 -0.53
C ASN A 63 2.22 -13.04 0.25
N PRO A 64 2.13 -12.82 1.58
CA PRO A 64 1.09 -13.44 2.40
C PRO A 64 -0.29 -12.91 2.00
N ARG A 65 -1.28 -13.80 1.97
CA ARG A 65 -2.68 -13.49 1.69
C ARG A 65 -3.60 -14.42 2.48
N ASP A 66 -4.83 -13.98 2.71
CA ASP A 66 -5.91 -14.79 3.26
C ASP A 66 -5.55 -15.43 4.63
N CYS A 67 -4.84 -14.69 5.48
CA CYS A 67 -4.37 -15.15 6.80
C CYS A 67 -5.48 -15.15 7.87
N VAL A 68 -6.69 -15.57 7.49
CA VAL A 68 -7.94 -15.39 8.25
C VAL A 68 -8.03 -16.24 9.53
N ARG A 69 -7.21 -17.28 9.66
CA ARG A 69 -7.30 -18.23 10.77
C ARG A 69 -6.86 -17.56 12.07
N GLY A 70 -7.82 -17.35 12.98
CA GLY A 70 -7.55 -16.74 14.29
C GLY A 70 -7.54 -15.21 14.27
N THR A 71 -7.96 -14.59 13.16
CA THR A 71 -8.11 -13.14 13.04
C THR A 71 -9.59 -12.77 13.06
N PRO A 72 -10.01 -11.72 13.78
CA PRO A 72 -11.40 -11.28 13.72
C PRO A 72 -11.72 -10.63 12.37
N ALA A 73 -12.96 -10.80 11.90
CA ALA A 73 -13.44 -10.15 10.68
C ALA A 73 -13.56 -8.63 10.87
N LEU A 74 -13.62 -7.89 9.76
CA LEU A 74 -13.92 -6.45 9.80
C LEU A 74 -15.39 -6.21 10.11
N SER A 75 -15.68 -5.33 11.08
CA SER A 75 -17.01 -4.83 11.37
C SER A 75 -17.11 -3.31 11.12
N GLN A 76 -18.35 -2.81 11.01
CA GLN A 76 -18.58 -1.36 10.86
C GLN A 76 -18.07 -0.55 12.05
N ASN A 77 -18.08 -1.15 13.26
CA ASN A 77 -17.65 -0.47 14.48
C ASN A 77 -16.14 -0.21 14.47
N ASP A 78 -15.35 -1.14 13.93
CA ASP A 78 -13.89 -1.04 13.89
C ASP A 78 -13.40 0.19 13.11
N VAL A 79 -14.16 0.63 12.11
CA VAL A 79 -13.81 1.77 11.25
C VAL A 79 -14.76 2.95 11.41
N SER A 80 -15.69 2.90 12.36
CA SER A 80 -16.76 3.90 12.51
C SER A 80 -16.22 5.34 12.63
N SER A 81 -15.13 5.54 13.38
CA SER A 81 -14.49 6.84 13.59
C SER A 81 -13.72 7.38 12.38
N ILE A 82 -13.32 6.51 11.44
CA ILE A 82 -12.55 6.86 10.24
C ILE A 82 -13.32 6.60 8.94
N LYS A 83 -14.60 6.23 9.03
CA LYS A 83 -15.44 5.81 7.90
C LYS A 83 -15.56 6.90 6.83
N GLN A 84 -15.66 8.16 7.23
CA GLN A 84 -15.74 9.28 6.29
C GLN A 84 -14.42 9.44 5.52
N ALA A 85 -13.28 9.35 6.22
CA ALA A 85 -11.96 9.43 5.62
C ALA A 85 -11.71 8.26 4.64
N LEU A 86 -12.10 7.03 5.02
CA LEU A 86 -12.09 5.88 4.11
C LEU A 86 -13.02 6.09 2.90
N GLY A 87 -14.19 6.69 3.12
CA GLY A 87 -15.15 6.98 2.06
C GLY A 87 -14.63 7.96 0.99
N TYR A 88 -13.66 8.82 1.36
CA TYR A 88 -12.97 9.72 0.45
C TYR A 88 -11.71 9.09 -0.16
N ALA A 89 -10.87 8.50 0.67
CA ALA A 89 -9.54 8.03 0.25
C ALA A 89 -9.54 6.64 -0.38
N TRP A 90 -10.43 5.72 0.05
CA TRP A 90 -10.39 4.30 -0.31
C TRP A 90 -11.70 3.87 -0.98
N ILE A 91 -11.98 4.45 -2.14
CA ILE A 91 -13.26 4.28 -2.85
C ILE A 91 -13.29 2.97 -3.64
N ASN A 92 -14.40 2.25 -3.55
CA ASN A 92 -14.75 1.21 -4.51
C ASN A 92 -15.57 1.82 -5.66
N TYR A 93 -14.96 2.02 -6.83
CA TYR A 93 -15.63 2.65 -7.98
C TYR A 93 -16.70 1.79 -8.66
N ILE A 94 -16.78 0.49 -8.36
CA ILE A 94 -17.70 -0.45 -9.00
C ILE A 94 -18.76 -1.02 -8.04
N GLY A 95 -18.82 -0.54 -6.79
CA GLY A 95 -19.77 -1.09 -5.82
C GLY A 95 -19.67 -0.50 -4.42
N ASP A 96 -20.04 -1.30 -3.41
CA ASP A 96 -20.05 -0.86 -2.03
C ASP A 96 -18.63 -0.72 -1.45
N ASN A 97 -18.40 0.37 -0.70
CA ASN A 97 -17.12 0.66 -0.09
C ASN A 97 -16.81 -0.31 1.05
N PHE A 98 -17.78 -0.58 1.93
CA PHE A 98 -17.52 -1.41 3.11
C PHE A 98 -17.27 -2.87 2.73
N TRP A 99 -17.99 -3.39 1.73
CA TRP A 99 -17.71 -4.69 1.13
C TRP A 99 -16.26 -4.76 0.61
N PHE A 100 -15.80 -3.72 -0.08
CA PHE A 100 -14.43 -3.67 -0.58
C PHE A 100 -13.41 -3.63 0.56
N TRP A 101 -13.61 -2.78 1.57
CA TRP A 101 -12.75 -2.73 2.75
C TRP A 101 -12.70 -4.07 3.49
N SER A 102 -13.85 -4.75 3.63
CA SER A 102 -13.91 -6.08 4.22
C SER A 102 -13.08 -7.09 3.44
N ARG A 103 -13.12 -7.06 2.10
CA ARG A 103 -12.25 -7.89 1.26
C ARG A 103 -10.77 -7.54 1.38
N GLN A 104 -10.44 -6.26 1.46
CA GLN A 104 -9.06 -5.81 1.68
C GLN A 104 -8.52 -6.29 3.04
N TRP A 105 -9.35 -6.23 4.09
CA TRP A 105 -9.00 -6.79 5.39
C TRP A 105 -8.79 -8.31 5.31
N ASP A 106 -9.78 -9.07 4.84
CA ASP A 106 -9.71 -10.53 4.81
C ASP A 106 -8.50 -11.03 4.01
N THR A 107 -8.25 -10.42 2.85
CA THR A 107 -7.21 -10.85 1.91
C THR A 107 -5.82 -10.40 2.32
N HIS A 108 -5.67 -9.18 2.87
CA HIS A 108 -4.37 -8.55 3.12
C HIS A 108 -4.18 -8.15 4.59
N GLY A 109 -5.16 -7.45 5.16
CA GLY A 109 -5.08 -6.95 6.54
C GLY A 109 -4.87 -8.04 7.60
N THR A 110 -5.53 -9.19 7.44
CA THR A 110 -5.38 -10.34 8.35
C THR A 110 -3.94 -10.83 8.48
N CYS A 111 -3.12 -10.68 7.43
CA CYS A 111 -1.71 -11.07 7.45
C CYS A 111 -0.81 -10.12 8.26
N SER A 112 -1.35 -8.97 8.67
CA SER A 112 -0.68 -8.03 9.57
C SER A 112 -1.09 -8.15 11.04
N TYR A 113 -2.08 -9.00 11.33
CA TYR A 113 -2.54 -9.28 12.69
C TYR A 113 -1.54 -10.20 13.44
N PRO A 114 -1.30 -10.03 14.75
CA PRO A 114 -1.91 -9.06 15.66
C PRO A 114 -1.18 -7.70 15.72
N ARG A 115 -0.16 -7.46 14.90
CA ARG A 115 0.59 -6.20 14.94
C ARG A 115 -0.31 -5.00 14.61
N TYR A 116 -1.17 -5.16 13.62
CA TYR A 116 -2.23 -4.21 13.30
C TYR A 116 -3.58 -4.92 13.43
N ASN A 117 -4.44 -4.39 14.30
CA ASN A 117 -5.86 -4.73 14.26
C ASN A 117 -6.55 -4.01 13.07
N GLN A 118 -7.84 -4.29 12.88
CA GLN A 118 -8.68 -3.73 11.83
C GLN A 118 -8.54 -2.21 11.75
N TYR A 119 -8.79 -1.52 12.86
CA TYR A 119 -8.70 -0.06 12.93
C TYR A 119 -7.31 0.43 12.55
N GLN A 120 -6.26 -0.15 13.13
CA GLN A 120 -4.88 0.28 12.91
C GLN A 120 -4.42 0.05 11.47
N PHE A 121 -4.87 -1.02 10.82
CA PHE A 121 -4.56 -1.30 9.42
C PHE A 121 -5.12 -0.21 8.49
N PHE A 122 -6.40 0.14 8.64
CA PHE A 122 -7.02 1.20 7.88
C PHE A 122 -6.48 2.59 8.24
N ALA A 123 -6.23 2.85 9.52
CA ALA A 123 -5.65 4.10 9.99
C ALA A 123 -4.22 4.30 9.48
N LEU A 124 -3.42 3.23 9.36
CA LEU A 124 -2.09 3.28 8.77
C LEU A 124 -2.15 3.71 7.30
N ALA A 125 -3.02 3.08 6.51
CA ALA A 125 -3.20 3.41 5.11
C ALA A 125 -3.63 4.89 4.92
N LEU A 126 -4.62 5.34 5.69
CA LEU A 126 -5.08 6.73 5.66
C LEU A 126 -3.98 7.72 6.08
N ARG A 127 -3.19 7.39 7.11
CA ARG A 127 -2.10 8.25 7.57
C ARG A 127 -1.09 8.52 6.46
N ILE A 128 -0.70 7.49 5.72
CA ILE A 128 0.28 7.61 4.65
C ILE A 128 -0.33 8.36 3.45
N TYR A 129 -1.56 8.00 3.04
CA TYR A 129 -2.29 8.69 1.97
C TYR A 129 -2.41 10.21 2.20
N PHE A 130 -2.88 10.63 3.39
CA PHE A 130 -3.03 12.06 3.67
C PHE A 130 -1.71 12.79 3.93
N LYS A 131 -0.65 12.06 4.31
CA LYS A 131 0.69 12.65 4.47
C LYS A 131 1.32 12.99 3.11
N HIS A 132 1.00 12.23 2.07
CA HIS A 132 1.59 12.37 0.74
C HIS A 132 0.50 12.53 -0.33
N PRO A 133 -0.13 13.72 -0.47
CA PRO A 133 -1.16 13.95 -1.49
C PRO A 133 -0.55 13.94 -2.91
N LEU A 134 -0.45 12.75 -3.50
CA LEU A 134 0.39 12.49 -4.69
C LEU A 134 -0.01 13.33 -5.91
N PHE A 135 -1.30 13.54 -6.16
CA PHE A 135 -1.74 14.39 -7.26
C PHE A 135 -1.28 15.85 -7.06
N THR A 136 -1.46 16.40 -5.85
CA THR A 136 -1.01 17.75 -5.52
C THR A 136 0.51 17.89 -5.65
N ILE A 137 1.27 16.89 -5.17
CA ILE A 137 2.73 16.88 -5.30
C ILE A 137 3.16 16.89 -6.77
N LEU A 138 2.56 16.02 -7.60
CA LEU A 138 2.88 15.93 -9.02
C LEU A 138 2.54 17.22 -9.78
N THR A 139 1.36 17.79 -9.53
CA THR A 139 0.94 19.05 -10.17
C THR A 139 1.86 20.22 -9.80
N ASN A 140 2.29 20.32 -8.53
CA ASN A 140 3.29 21.29 -8.09
C ASN A 140 4.66 21.12 -8.81
N LEU A 141 5.00 19.88 -9.16
CA LEU A 141 6.20 19.54 -9.96
C LEU A 141 6.02 19.77 -11.47
N GLN A 142 4.88 20.35 -11.89
CA GLN A 142 4.46 20.53 -13.29
C GLN A 142 4.36 19.20 -14.04
N ILE A 143 3.98 18.15 -13.33
CA ILE A 143 3.62 16.84 -13.87
C ILE A 143 2.11 16.75 -13.71
N THR A 144 1.38 16.96 -14.79
CA THR A 144 -0.09 16.93 -14.80
C THR A 144 -0.58 15.85 -15.77
N PRO A 145 -1.71 15.20 -15.49
CA PRO A 145 -2.31 14.28 -16.46
C PRO A 145 -2.87 15.08 -17.65
N GLY A 146 -3.06 14.40 -18.77
CA GLY A 146 -3.68 14.99 -19.95
C GLY A 146 -3.73 14.02 -21.12
N PRO A 147 -4.40 14.38 -22.22
CA PRO A 147 -4.68 13.44 -23.32
C PRO A 147 -3.42 12.91 -24.01
N THR A 148 -2.31 13.66 -23.94
CA THR A 148 -1.01 13.31 -24.55
C THR A 148 0.16 13.45 -23.57
N ALA A 149 -0.11 13.60 -22.27
CA ALA A 149 0.92 13.84 -21.27
C ALA A 149 1.84 12.62 -21.13
N ARG A 150 3.15 12.84 -21.26
CA ARG A 150 4.17 11.79 -21.27
C ARG A 150 5.40 12.20 -20.46
N TYR A 151 5.90 11.29 -19.64
CA TYR A 151 6.99 11.57 -18.71
C TYR A 151 8.06 10.47 -18.71
N VAL A 152 9.30 10.83 -18.37
CA VAL A 152 10.38 9.86 -18.16
C VAL A 152 10.24 9.26 -16.77
N THR A 153 10.06 7.95 -16.69
CA THR A 153 9.75 7.20 -15.46
C THR A 153 10.74 7.48 -14.35
N LYS A 154 12.04 7.36 -14.65
CA LYS A 154 13.11 7.62 -13.69
C LYS A 154 13.05 9.06 -13.16
N THR A 155 12.85 10.04 -14.03
CA THR A 155 12.79 11.46 -13.63
C THR A 155 11.63 11.72 -12.67
N VAL A 156 10.45 11.16 -12.93
CA VAL A 156 9.28 11.31 -12.04
C VAL A 156 9.53 10.64 -10.69
N ALA A 157 10.03 9.40 -10.68
CA ALA A 157 10.31 8.67 -9.43
C ALA A 157 11.29 9.42 -8.52
N TYR A 158 12.38 9.97 -9.08
CA TYR A 158 13.36 10.74 -8.30
C TYR A 158 12.85 12.13 -7.90
N LYS A 159 11.97 12.77 -8.68
CA LYS A 159 11.30 13.99 -8.25
C LYS A 159 10.39 13.72 -7.05
N LEU A 160 9.54 12.70 -7.14
CA LEU A 160 8.69 12.26 -6.03
C LEU A 160 9.52 11.92 -4.79
N LYS A 161 10.63 11.18 -4.95
CA LYS A 161 11.53 10.86 -3.82
C LYS A 161 11.97 12.09 -3.03
N ARG A 162 12.23 13.22 -3.69
CA ARG A 162 12.63 14.45 -2.99
C ARG A 162 11.47 15.09 -2.22
N GLU A 163 10.25 14.95 -2.70
CA GLU A 163 9.05 15.52 -2.08
C GLU A 163 8.54 14.64 -0.93
N ILE A 164 8.50 13.30 -1.10
CA ILE A 164 7.96 12.37 -0.11
C ILE A 164 9.02 11.77 0.82
N GLY A 165 10.31 11.97 0.52
CA GLY A 165 11.46 11.50 1.30
C GLY A 165 11.89 10.05 1.02
N VAL A 166 11.08 9.27 0.30
CA VAL A 166 11.36 7.87 -0.05
C VAL A 166 11.11 7.61 -1.52
N LEU A 167 11.79 6.62 -2.10
CA LEU A 167 11.61 6.20 -3.47
C LEU A 167 10.26 5.47 -3.62
N PRO A 168 9.28 6.03 -4.35
CA PRO A 168 8.02 5.34 -4.60
C PRO A 168 8.19 4.30 -5.71
N GLN A 169 7.20 3.42 -5.82
CA GLN A 169 7.03 2.51 -6.94
C GLN A 169 6.03 3.10 -7.95
N LEU A 170 6.36 3.11 -9.24
CA LEU A 170 5.45 3.48 -10.31
C LEU A 170 4.98 2.22 -11.06
N ASN A 171 3.66 2.08 -11.21
CA ASN A 171 3.03 0.95 -11.89
C ASN A 171 2.27 1.43 -13.12
N CYS A 172 2.55 0.79 -14.25
CA CYS A 172 1.90 1.05 -15.51
C CYS A 172 1.16 -0.17 -16.06
N PHE A 173 0.10 0.09 -16.82
CA PHE A 173 -0.57 -0.89 -17.67
C PHE A 173 -0.62 -0.34 -19.10
N ASN A 174 -0.18 -1.12 -20.08
CA ASN A 174 -0.06 -0.68 -21.48
C ASN A 174 0.69 0.66 -21.68
N GLY A 175 1.66 0.96 -20.80
CA GLY A 175 2.43 2.21 -20.85
C GLY A 175 1.76 3.42 -20.17
N HIS A 176 0.57 3.25 -19.61
CA HIS A 176 -0.15 4.27 -18.85
C HIS A 176 0.07 4.10 -17.36
N LEU A 177 0.36 5.18 -16.64
CA LEU A 177 0.49 5.18 -15.18
C LEU A 177 -0.88 4.94 -14.56
N ILE A 178 -1.01 3.82 -13.85
CA ILE A 178 -2.26 3.40 -13.19
C ILE A 178 -2.17 3.47 -11.68
N GLU A 179 -0.99 3.29 -11.10
CA GLU A 179 -0.82 3.32 -9.65
C GLU A 179 0.56 3.87 -9.24
N ILE A 180 0.61 4.42 -8.04
CA ILE A 180 1.84 4.79 -7.34
C ILE A 180 1.84 4.10 -5.99
N GLY A 181 2.97 3.50 -5.63
CA GLY A 181 3.17 2.76 -4.39
C GLY A 181 4.14 3.46 -3.43
N ILE A 182 3.81 3.49 -2.14
CA ILE A 182 4.71 3.92 -1.05
C ILE A 182 5.00 2.71 -0.16
N CYS A 183 6.28 2.42 0.06
CA CYS A 183 6.70 1.29 0.89
C CYS A 183 6.90 1.71 2.35
N LEU A 184 6.51 0.83 3.27
CA LEU A 184 6.66 1.02 4.70
C LEU A 184 7.36 -0.19 5.31
N ASP A 185 8.17 0.02 6.35
CA ASP A 185 8.61 -1.07 7.20
C ASP A 185 7.42 -1.70 7.95
N VAL A 186 7.67 -2.81 8.65
CA VAL A 186 6.62 -3.50 9.42
C VAL A 186 6.03 -2.68 10.57
N ASN A 187 6.69 -1.59 10.97
CA ASN A 187 6.23 -0.65 12.00
C ASN A 187 5.49 0.55 11.39
N GLY A 188 5.32 0.58 10.07
CA GLY A 188 4.60 1.62 9.34
C GLY A 188 5.45 2.85 9.02
N ASN A 189 6.76 2.82 9.18
CA ASN A 189 7.63 3.94 8.79
C ASN A 189 7.93 3.87 7.31
N GLU A 190 7.90 5.01 6.61
CA GLU A 190 8.23 5.05 5.19
C GLU A 190 9.67 4.61 4.90
N ILE A 191 9.84 3.76 3.89
CA ILE A 191 11.13 3.27 3.40
C ILE A 191 11.18 3.36 1.87
N ASP A 192 12.39 3.38 1.31
CA ASP A 192 12.56 3.24 -0.14
C ASP A 192 11.93 1.91 -0.63
N CYS A 193 11.10 1.98 -1.66
CA CYS A 193 10.69 0.77 -2.37
C CYS A 193 11.88 0.12 -3.09
N ILE A 194 11.93 -1.21 -3.10
CA ILE A 194 13.01 -2.01 -3.70
C ILE A 194 13.20 -1.66 -5.18
N SER A 195 12.09 -1.46 -5.90
CA SER A 195 12.10 -1.00 -7.29
C SER A 195 11.18 0.21 -7.46
N PHE A 196 11.70 1.23 -8.14
CA PHE A 196 10.91 2.42 -8.50
C PHE A 196 9.99 2.19 -9.71
N SER A 197 10.22 1.13 -10.48
CA SER A 197 9.35 0.73 -11.59
C SER A 197 9.05 -0.75 -11.48
N SER A 198 7.78 -1.09 -11.28
CA SER A 198 7.37 -2.50 -11.36
C SER A 198 7.07 -2.92 -12.80
N SER A 199 6.49 -2.01 -13.60
CA SER A 199 5.99 -2.29 -14.95
C SER A 199 6.07 -1.11 -15.93
N CYS A 200 6.43 0.09 -15.47
CA CYS A 200 6.62 1.23 -16.37
C CYS A 200 7.90 1.09 -17.19
N GLY A 201 7.82 1.43 -18.49
CA GLY A 201 8.99 1.49 -19.38
C GLY A 201 9.90 2.68 -19.07
N ILE A 202 10.74 3.07 -20.04
CA ILE A 202 11.59 4.28 -19.93
C ILE A 202 10.72 5.54 -19.76
N GLN A 203 9.55 5.53 -20.38
CA GLN A 203 8.54 6.57 -20.31
C GLN A 203 7.16 5.96 -20.04
N PHE A 204 6.25 6.78 -19.53
CA PHE A 204 4.85 6.45 -19.37
C PHE A 204 3.96 7.62 -19.79
N TYR A 205 2.70 7.30 -20.09
CA TYR A 205 1.61 8.26 -20.29
C TYR A 205 0.83 8.43 -18.99
N TRP A 206 0.37 9.64 -18.70
CA TRP A 206 -0.55 9.87 -17.58
C TRP A 206 -1.79 10.56 -18.12
N TRP A 207 -2.83 9.76 -18.38
CA TRP A 207 -4.00 10.24 -19.09
C TRP A 207 -5.01 10.93 -18.16
N ALA A 208 -5.63 11.97 -18.70
CA ALA A 208 -6.90 12.51 -18.27
C ALA A 208 -7.63 13.05 -19.52
N PRO A 209 -8.98 13.10 -19.52
CA PRO A 209 -9.71 13.73 -20.60
C PRO A 209 -9.43 15.25 -20.64
N PRO A 210 -9.70 15.92 -21.79
CA PRO A 210 -9.47 17.35 -21.97
C PRO A 210 -10.27 18.25 -21.02
#